data_AF-A0A268U9Y8-F1
#
_entry.id   AF-A0A268U9Y8-F1
#
_cell.length_a   1.000
_cell.length_b   1.000
_cell.length_c   1.000
_cell.angle_alpha   90.00
_cell.angle_beta   90.00
_cell.angle_gamma   90.00
#
_symmetry.space_group_name_H-M   'P 1'
#
loop_
_entity.id
_entity.type
_entity.pdbx_description
1 polymer ?
#
loop_
_entity_poly.entity_id
_entity_poly.type
_entity_poly.pdbx_seq_one_letter_code
_entity_poly.pdbx_strand_id
1 'polypeptide(L)'
;MFKFIPRGCSPQGIATSNIILSKFFFLFLFVLISINAYAEDFKNKYSSNIPLEQEYIKSFAKDIDVKITPTPLYEKAMELYYLEKNYKNNALIRTQKNEKIKLKIPDFPKILDVFLKSFREEHNLASIYMAARMLEFIGLDDFKNQALYFDLMNTLAQNNNCKGLERVGVYYYYGKGGVIEDKKAAMSLLKKASKVCSNTIYRYSIDYVLSKGDEK
;
A
#
# COMPACT_ATOMS: atom_id res chain seq x y z
N MET A 1 81.71 -32.29 20.51
CA MET A 1 80.44 -32.93 20.93
C MET A 1 79.46 -31.82 21.31
N PHE A 2 78.21 -31.90 20.82
CA PHE A 2 77.17 -30.86 20.78
C PHE A 2 76.77 -30.19 22.11
N LYS A 3 76.22 -28.95 22.01
CA LYS A 3 75.04 -28.32 22.68
C LYS A 3 75.29 -26.80 22.83
N PHE A 4 74.37 -25.85 22.76
CA PHE A 4 72.92 -25.72 22.51
C PHE A 4 72.67 -24.20 22.26
N ILE A 5 71.66 -23.82 21.46
CA ILE A 5 71.19 -22.42 21.29
C ILE A 5 69.74 -22.31 21.79
N PRO A 6 69.35 -21.23 22.47
CA PRO A 6 67.99 -20.67 22.32
C PRO A 6 68.07 -19.17 21.94
N ARG A 7 67.56 -18.77 20.76
CA ARG A 7 66.21 -18.26 20.47
C ARG A 7 65.78 -17.03 21.29
N GLY A 8 65.96 -15.85 20.70
CA GLY A 8 65.16 -14.66 20.99
C GLY A 8 64.02 -14.52 19.98
N CYS A 9 62.80 -14.31 20.48
CA CYS A 9 61.62 -13.98 19.67
C CYS A 9 61.40 -12.46 19.64
N SER A 10 60.97 -11.97 18.47
CA SER A 10 60.50 -10.62 18.15
C SER A 10 59.13 -10.77 17.44
N PRO A 11 58.25 -9.74 17.47
CA PRO A 11 56.80 -9.88 17.59
C PRO A 11 56.10 -9.87 16.23
N GLN A 12 54.83 -10.30 16.17
CA GLN A 12 53.81 -9.72 15.28
C GLN A 12 52.43 -10.38 15.43
N GLY A 13 51.37 -9.56 15.38
CA GLY A 13 50.09 -10.00 14.80
C GLY A 13 48.82 -9.66 15.57
N ILE A 14 48.48 -8.39 15.78
CA ILE A 14 47.08 -7.96 16.01
C ILE A 14 46.75 -6.86 14.99
N ALA A 15 46.17 -7.22 13.85
CA ALA A 15 45.67 -6.26 12.85
C ALA A 15 44.67 -6.92 11.88
N THR A 16 43.51 -7.38 12.36
CA THR A 16 42.44 -7.90 11.48
C THR A 16 41.02 -7.43 11.82
N SER A 17 40.79 -6.77 12.96
CA SER A 17 39.43 -6.38 13.37
C SER A 17 38.90 -5.09 12.72
N ASN A 18 39.76 -4.14 12.34
CA ASN A 18 39.33 -2.82 11.86
C ASN A 18 38.91 -2.77 10.38
N ILE A 19 39.34 -3.73 9.56
CA ILE A 19 39.08 -3.72 8.11
C ILE A 19 37.66 -4.23 7.79
N ILE A 20 37.10 -5.12 8.62
CA ILE A 20 35.79 -5.72 8.39
C ILE A 20 34.66 -4.73 8.74
N LEU A 21 34.78 -3.99 9.85
CA LEU A 21 33.81 -2.95 10.21
C LEU A 21 33.73 -1.82 9.17
N SER A 22 34.88 -1.41 8.61
CA SER A 22 34.96 -0.38 7.58
C SER A 22 34.21 -0.79 6.29
N LYS A 23 34.39 -2.02 5.82
CA LYS A 23 33.74 -2.51 4.59
C LYS A 23 32.22 -2.62 4.73
N PHE A 24 31.71 -3.06 5.89
CA PHE A 24 30.27 -3.10 6.14
C PHE A 24 29.66 -1.68 6.20
N PHE A 25 30.38 -0.72 6.78
CA PHE A 25 29.92 0.67 6.84
C PHE A 25 29.81 1.31 5.46
N PHE A 26 30.80 1.10 4.57
CA PHE A 26 30.76 1.61 3.20
C PHE A 26 29.68 0.95 2.34
N LEU A 27 29.45 -0.35 2.50
CA LEU A 27 28.37 -1.05 1.79
C LEU A 27 26.99 -0.54 2.21
N PHE A 28 26.79 -0.30 3.50
CA PHE A 28 25.53 0.24 4.03
C PHE A 28 25.28 1.68 3.57
N LEU A 29 26.33 2.50 3.53
CA LEU A 29 26.25 3.88 3.01
C LEU A 29 25.90 3.91 1.52
N PHE A 30 26.48 3.02 0.71
CA PHE A 30 26.17 2.93 -0.73
C PHE A 30 24.72 2.50 -0.98
N VAL A 31 24.20 1.53 -0.23
CA VAL A 31 22.80 1.10 -0.33
C VAL A 31 21.85 2.24 0.01
N LEU A 32 22.11 2.99 1.08
CA LEU A 32 21.31 4.16 1.47
C LEU A 32 21.34 5.28 0.42
N ILE A 33 22.51 5.57 -0.15
CA ILE A 33 22.64 6.58 -1.22
C ILE A 33 21.91 6.13 -2.48
N SER A 34 21.97 4.84 -2.83
CA SER A 34 21.28 4.27 -3.99
C SER A 34 19.76 4.35 -3.86
N ILE A 35 19.23 4.07 -2.67
CA ILE A 35 17.80 4.17 -2.35
C ILE A 35 17.34 5.63 -2.43
N ASN A 36 18.11 6.56 -1.85
CA ASN A 36 17.77 7.99 -1.91
C ASN A 36 17.79 8.54 -3.34
N ALA A 37 18.79 8.19 -4.15
CA ALA A 37 18.87 8.64 -5.54
C ALA A 37 17.73 8.10 -6.42
N TYR A 38 17.33 6.84 -6.22
CA TYR A 38 16.18 6.25 -6.92
C TYR A 38 14.85 6.89 -6.50
N ALA A 39 14.64 7.11 -5.20
CA ALA A 39 13.45 7.77 -4.69
C ALA A 39 13.32 9.23 -5.18
N GLU A 40 14.45 9.93 -5.31
CA GLU A 40 14.51 11.30 -5.81
C GLU A 40 14.25 11.39 -7.32
N ASP A 41 14.78 10.46 -8.13
CA ASP A 41 14.49 10.38 -9.57
C ASP A 41 13.02 9.99 -9.85
N PHE A 42 12.47 9.03 -9.09
CA PHE A 42 11.05 8.68 -9.17
C PHE A 42 10.17 9.87 -8.79
N LYS A 43 10.45 10.53 -7.66
CA LYS A 43 9.74 11.75 -7.27
C LYS A 43 9.82 12.82 -8.34
N ASN A 44 11.00 13.12 -8.88
CA ASN A 44 11.17 14.16 -9.91
C ASN A 44 10.44 13.82 -11.21
N LYS A 45 10.36 12.53 -11.58
CA LYS A 45 9.65 12.08 -12.78
C LYS A 45 8.12 12.11 -12.64
N TYR A 46 7.59 12.01 -11.43
CA TYR A 46 6.15 11.93 -11.14
C TYR A 46 5.66 13.03 -10.18
N SER A 47 6.44 14.13 -10.04
CA SER A 47 6.39 15.08 -8.92
C SER A 47 5.14 15.94 -8.80
N SER A 48 4.16 15.81 -9.68
CA SER A 48 2.88 16.48 -9.52
C SER A 48 1.75 15.59 -9.99
N ASN A 49 0.96 15.10 -9.03
CA ASN A 49 -0.31 14.40 -9.23
C ASN A 49 -0.23 12.91 -9.59
N ILE A 50 0.37 12.08 -8.74
CA ILE A 50 0.05 10.64 -8.70
C ILE A 50 -1.42 10.50 -8.22
N PRO A 51 -2.39 10.15 -9.09
CA PRO A 51 -3.80 10.30 -8.73
C PRO A 51 -4.23 9.41 -7.56
N LEU A 52 -3.66 8.21 -7.44
CA LEU A 52 -3.99 7.27 -6.36
C LEU A 52 -3.53 7.78 -4.99
N GLU A 53 -2.37 8.43 -4.90
CA GLU A 53 -1.88 9.05 -3.67
C GLU A 53 -2.76 10.22 -3.24
N GLN A 54 -3.22 11.01 -4.21
CA GLN A 54 -4.15 12.10 -3.97
C GLN A 54 -5.51 11.57 -3.49
N GLU A 55 -6.01 10.47 -4.05
CA GLU A 55 -7.21 9.78 -3.56
C GLU A 55 -7.02 9.31 -2.12
N TYR A 56 -5.88 8.71 -1.78
CA TYR A 56 -5.55 8.29 -0.42
C TYR A 56 -5.55 9.48 0.55
N ILE A 57 -4.82 10.55 0.25
CA ILE A 57 -4.74 11.74 1.11
C ILE A 57 -6.13 12.38 1.28
N LYS A 58 -6.89 12.54 0.19
CA LYS A 58 -8.26 13.10 0.22
C LYS A 58 -9.29 12.19 0.87
N SER A 59 -8.94 10.93 1.16
CA SER A 59 -9.80 10.00 1.88
C SER A 59 -9.69 10.15 3.40
N PHE A 60 -8.92 11.10 3.91
CA PHE A 60 -8.95 11.52 5.31
C PHE A 60 -9.67 12.86 5.47
N ALA A 61 -10.02 13.18 6.71
CA ALA A 61 -10.53 14.49 7.07
C ALA A 61 -9.45 15.57 6.81
N LYS A 62 -9.88 16.80 6.47
CA LYS A 62 -8.98 17.89 6.05
C LYS A 62 -7.98 18.34 7.13
N ASP A 63 -8.29 18.07 8.38
CA ASP A 63 -7.49 18.39 9.57
C ASP A 63 -6.41 17.33 9.88
N ILE A 64 -6.39 16.23 9.14
CA ILE A 64 -5.39 15.16 9.30
C ILE A 64 -4.25 15.39 8.30
N ASP A 65 -3.04 15.64 8.81
CA ASP A 65 -1.82 15.68 8.01
C ASP A 65 -1.36 14.24 7.67
N VAL A 66 -1.74 13.78 6.49
CA VAL A 66 -1.41 12.44 5.99
C VAL A 66 -0.13 12.51 5.17
N LYS A 67 0.89 11.77 5.60
CA LYS A 67 2.16 11.63 4.87
C LYS A 67 2.29 10.23 4.31
N ILE A 68 2.68 10.16 3.04
CA ILE A 68 3.07 8.91 2.40
C ILE A 68 4.58 8.80 2.55
N THR A 69 5.02 7.74 3.23
CA THR A 69 6.43 7.36 3.26
C THR A 69 6.66 6.39 2.10
N PRO A 70 7.38 6.79 1.03
CA PRO A 70 7.73 5.87 -0.03
C PRO A 70 8.73 4.85 0.52
N THR A 71 8.40 3.57 0.34
CA THR A 71 9.20 2.43 0.75
C THR A 71 9.53 1.58 -0.49
N PRO A 72 10.60 0.76 -0.48
CA PRO A 72 11.04 0.05 -1.69
C PRO A 72 9.95 -0.81 -2.37
N LEU A 73 9.14 -1.57 -1.61
CA LEU A 73 8.04 -2.33 -2.20
C LEU A 73 6.89 -1.43 -2.66
N TYR A 74 6.61 -0.35 -1.95
CA TYR A 74 5.61 0.64 -2.37
C TYR A 74 6.00 1.28 -3.70
N GLU A 75 7.22 1.82 -3.83
CA GLU A 75 7.73 2.42 -5.06
C GLU A 75 7.72 1.43 -6.21
N LYS A 76 8.12 0.18 -5.96
CA LYS A 76 8.03 -0.91 -6.94
C LYS A 76 6.59 -1.14 -7.42
N ALA A 77 5.61 -1.15 -6.51
CA ALA A 77 4.20 -1.30 -6.89
C ALA A 77 3.70 -0.11 -7.70
N MET A 78 4.12 1.11 -7.35
CA MET A 78 3.81 2.33 -8.10
C MET A 78 4.44 2.31 -9.50
N GLU A 79 5.68 1.84 -9.63
CA GLU A 79 6.34 1.64 -10.93
C GLU A 79 5.57 0.64 -11.80
N LEU A 80 5.13 -0.48 -11.23
CA LEU A 80 4.32 -1.47 -11.94
C LEU A 80 2.96 -0.91 -12.38
N TYR A 81 2.38 0.01 -11.61
CA TYR A 81 1.10 0.63 -11.91
C TYR A 81 1.17 1.74 -12.97
N TYR A 82 2.19 2.59 -12.95
CA TYR A 82 2.26 3.78 -13.81
C TYR A 82 3.13 3.62 -15.07
N LEU A 83 4.07 2.68 -15.10
CA LEU A 83 4.94 2.51 -16.26
C LEU A 83 4.37 1.52 -17.26
N GLU A 84 4.01 2.02 -18.45
CA GLU A 84 3.45 1.21 -19.55
C GLU A 84 4.38 0.05 -19.98
N LYS A 85 5.70 0.19 -19.80
CA LYS A 85 6.67 -0.89 -20.05
C LYS A 85 6.35 -2.17 -19.25
N ASN A 86 5.64 -2.04 -18.12
CA ASN A 86 5.25 -3.13 -17.23
C ASN A 86 3.85 -3.68 -17.51
N TYR A 87 3.10 -3.08 -18.44
CA TYR A 87 1.71 -3.44 -18.71
C TYR A 87 1.61 -4.76 -19.49
N LYS A 88 0.51 -5.48 -19.25
CA LYS A 88 0.19 -6.70 -19.99
C LYS A 88 -0.70 -6.35 -21.19
N ASN A 89 -0.46 -7.05 -22.29
CA ASN A 89 -1.38 -7.04 -23.43
C ASN A 89 -2.66 -7.77 -23.02
N ASN A 90 -3.76 -7.04 -22.96
CA ASN A 90 -5.10 -7.58 -22.79
C ASN A 90 -5.94 -7.31 -24.04
N ALA A 91 -6.88 -8.21 -24.32
CA ALA A 91 -7.85 -8.01 -25.39
C ALA A 91 -9.20 -7.70 -24.77
N LEU A 92 -9.73 -6.50 -25.01
CA LEU A 92 -11.14 -6.21 -24.74
C LEU A 92 -11.93 -6.48 -26.02
N ILE A 93 -13.07 -7.15 -25.88
CA ILE A 93 -14.02 -7.31 -26.98
C ILE A 93 -14.97 -6.11 -26.93
N ARG A 94 -14.92 -5.25 -27.93
CA ARG A 94 -15.92 -4.19 -28.11
C ARG A 94 -17.21 -4.85 -28.60
N THR A 95 -18.12 -5.12 -27.67
CA THR A 95 -19.40 -5.83 -27.89
C THR A 95 -20.24 -5.27 -29.03
N GLN A 96 -20.20 -3.97 -29.29
CA GLN A 96 -20.96 -3.35 -30.38
C GLN A 96 -20.45 -3.67 -31.79
N LYS A 97 -19.18 -4.06 -31.96
CA LYS A 97 -18.56 -4.32 -33.27
C LYS A 97 -17.91 -5.70 -33.39
N ASN A 98 -18.00 -6.51 -32.33
CA ASN A 98 -17.25 -7.75 -32.17
C ASN A 98 -15.73 -7.58 -32.44
N GLU A 99 -15.23 -6.36 -32.23
CA GLU A 99 -13.87 -5.95 -32.53
C GLU A 99 -13.00 -6.18 -31.30
N LYS A 100 -11.90 -6.92 -31.46
CA LYS A 100 -10.92 -7.13 -30.40
C LYS A 100 -9.97 -5.94 -30.35
N ILE A 101 -10.12 -5.09 -29.34
CA ILE A 101 -9.19 -3.99 -29.07
C ILE A 101 -8.10 -4.54 -28.15
N LYS A 102 -6.85 -4.49 -28.63
CA LYS A 102 -5.69 -4.77 -27.79
C LYS A 102 -5.38 -3.53 -26.97
N LEU A 103 -5.43 -3.67 -25.66
CA LEU A 103 -5.06 -2.64 -24.71
C LEU A 103 -3.90 -3.13 -23.86
N LYS A 104 -2.95 -2.25 -23.62
CA LYS A 104 -1.95 -2.45 -22.56
C LYS A 104 -2.51 -1.85 -21.29
N ILE A 105 -2.71 -2.69 -20.28
CA ILE A 105 -3.17 -2.24 -18.96
C ILE A 105 -2.29 -2.83 -17.85
N PRO A 106 -2.26 -2.20 -16.66
CA PRO A 106 -1.50 -2.73 -15.53
C PRO A 106 -1.93 -4.14 -15.13
N ASP A 107 -0.98 -4.93 -14.64
CA ASP A 107 -1.22 -6.27 -14.10
C ASP A 107 -1.72 -6.17 -12.65
N PHE A 108 -3.00 -5.82 -12.47
CA PHE A 108 -3.57 -5.52 -11.15
C PHE A 108 -3.35 -6.61 -10.10
N PRO A 109 -3.47 -7.93 -10.39
CA PRO A 109 -3.19 -8.98 -9.42
C PRO A 109 -1.73 -8.97 -8.92
N LYS A 110 -0.77 -8.73 -9.82
CA LYS A 110 0.65 -8.61 -9.45
C LYS A 110 0.90 -7.35 -8.63
N ILE A 111 0.28 -6.23 -8.99
CA ILE A 111 0.43 -4.97 -8.25
C ILE A 111 -0.19 -5.10 -6.85
N LEU A 112 -1.36 -5.75 -6.74
CA LEU A 112 -2.01 -6.06 -5.47
C LEU A 112 -1.06 -6.83 -4.54
N ASP A 113 -0.44 -7.91 -5.03
CA ASP A 113 0.49 -8.70 -4.22
C ASP A 113 1.65 -7.87 -3.67
N VAL A 114 2.24 -7.00 -4.50
CA VAL A 114 3.35 -6.13 -4.08
C VAL A 114 2.89 -5.10 -3.04
N PHE A 115 1.72 -4.48 -3.19
CA PHE A 115 1.18 -3.57 -2.16
C PHE A 115 0.86 -4.29 -0.85
N LEU A 116 0.28 -5.48 -0.90
CA LEU A 116 0.04 -6.27 0.31
C LEU A 116 1.36 -6.67 0.99
N LYS A 117 2.40 -6.97 0.21
CA LYS A 117 3.74 -7.25 0.72
C LYS A 117 4.36 -6.00 1.39
N SER A 118 4.26 -4.84 0.72
CA SER A 118 4.67 -3.53 1.27
C SER A 118 4.01 -3.25 2.62
N PHE A 119 2.70 -3.47 2.74
CA PHE A 119 2.01 -3.30 4.02
C PHE A 119 2.55 -4.26 5.10
N ARG A 120 2.74 -5.54 4.79
CA ARG A 120 3.18 -6.55 5.77
C ARG A 120 4.63 -6.39 6.21
N GLU A 121 5.53 -6.05 5.30
CA GLU A 121 6.98 -6.05 5.54
C GLU A 121 7.54 -4.67 5.84
N GLU A 122 6.93 -3.61 5.31
CA GLU A 122 7.41 -2.22 5.44
C GLU A 122 6.45 -1.35 6.26
N HIS A 123 5.36 -1.94 6.76
CA HIS A 123 4.33 -1.27 7.58
C HIS A 123 3.74 -0.01 6.93
N ASN A 124 3.65 -0.01 5.59
CA ASN A 124 3.19 1.14 4.83
C ASN A 124 1.65 1.17 4.70
N LEU A 125 1.00 2.04 5.47
CA LEU A 125 -0.47 2.17 5.50
C LEU A 125 -1.06 2.61 4.15
N ALA A 126 -0.37 3.47 3.38
CA ALA A 126 -0.85 3.90 2.07
C ALA A 126 -0.99 2.70 1.11
N SER A 127 -0.15 1.67 1.28
CA SER A 127 -0.22 0.43 0.49
C SER A 127 -1.54 -0.31 0.69
N ILE A 128 -2.19 -0.21 1.86
CA ILE A 128 -3.52 -0.81 2.08
C ILE A 128 -4.56 -0.14 1.17
N TYR A 129 -4.53 1.19 1.10
CA TYR A 129 -5.44 1.93 0.23
C TYR A 129 -5.22 1.55 -1.23
N MET A 130 -3.96 1.48 -1.67
CA MET A 130 -3.65 1.08 -3.05
C MET A 130 -4.07 -0.36 -3.35
N ALA A 131 -3.81 -1.30 -2.44
CA ALA A 131 -4.27 -2.68 -2.54
C ALA A 131 -5.80 -2.76 -2.69
N ALA A 132 -6.55 -1.99 -1.90
CA ALA A 132 -7.99 -1.91 -2.03
C ALA A 132 -8.45 -1.35 -3.38
N ARG A 133 -7.74 -0.36 -3.95
CA ARG A 133 -8.01 0.13 -5.32
C ARG A 133 -7.74 -0.97 -6.36
N MET A 134 -6.69 -1.77 -6.19
CA MET A 134 -6.41 -2.88 -7.11
C MET A 134 -7.54 -3.91 -7.07
N LEU A 135 -8.08 -4.24 -5.89
CA LEU A 135 -9.23 -5.13 -5.77
C LEU A 135 -10.48 -4.58 -6.47
N GLU A 136 -10.70 -3.28 -6.44
CA GLU A 136 -11.81 -2.65 -7.17
C GLU A 136 -11.63 -2.76 -8.70
N PHE A 137 -10.39 -2.72 -9.20
CA PHE A 137 -10.11 -2.97 -10.63
C PHE A 137 -10.19 -4.46 -11.01
N ILE A 138 -9.79 -5.37 -10.10
CA ILE A 138 -9.87 -6.81 -10.31
C ILE A 138 -11.34 -7.28 -10.28
N GLY A 139 -12.15 -6.68 -9.41
CA GLY A 139 -13.54 -7.04 -9.19
C GLY A 139 -13.78 -7.63 -7.79
N LEU A 140 -14.92 -7.26 -7.22
CA LEU A 140 -15.39 -7.72 -5.91
C LEU A 140 -16.55 -8.72 -6.02
N ASP A 141 -16.69 -9.37 -7.18
CA ASP A 141 -17.76 -10.37 -7.40
C ASP A 141 -17.46 -11.69 -6.69
N ASP A 142 -16.18 -12.00 -6.49
CA ASP A 142 -15.70 -13.16 -5.77
C ASP A 142 -15.64 -12.91 -4.24
N PHE A 143 -16.02 -13.92 -3.46
CA PHE A 143 -16.10 -13.84 -2.01
C PHE A 143 -14.73 -13.59 -1.35
N LYS A 144 -13.65 -14.21 -1.84
CA LYS A 144 -12.30 -14.04 -1.30
C LYS A 144 -11.84 -12.58 -1.48
N ASN A 145 -12.15 -11.97 -2.62
CA ASN A 145 -11.85 -10.56 -2.85
C ASN A 145 -12.66 -9.63 -1.95
N GLN A 146 -13.95 -9.92 -1.73
CA GLN A 146 -14.78 -9.13 -0.79
C GLN A 146 -14.25 -9.21 0.64
N ALA A 147 -13.91 -10.41 1.12
CA ALA A 147 -13.37 -10.60 2.46
C ALA A 147 -12.04 -9.86 2.64
N LEU A 148 -11.10 -10.00 1.68
CA LEU A 148 -9.84 -9.26 1.71
C LEU A 148 -10.08 -7.74 1.66
N TYR A 149 -10.99 -7.27 0.79
CA TYR A 149 -11.32 -5.85 0.71
C TYR A 149 -11.86 -5.32 2.04
N PHE A 150 -12.75 -6.07 2.70
CA PHE A 150 -13.27 -5.72 4.01
C PHE A 150 -12.15 -5.59 5.05
N ASP A 151 -11.22 -6.54 5.12
CA ASP A 151 -10.10 -6.50 6.07
C ASP A 151 -9.21 -5.27 5.87
N LEU A 152 -8.93 -4.93 4.61
CA LEU A 152 -8.18 -3.71 4.25
C LEU A 152 -8.97 -2.45 4.64
N MET A 153 -10.28 -2.40 4.39
CA MET A 153 -11.13 -1.28 4.79
C MET A 153 -11.23 -1.14 6.31
N ASN A 154 -11.29 -2.25 7.05
CA ASN A 154 -11.31 -2.26 8.50
C ASN A 154 -10.01 -1.69 9.08
N THR A 155 -8.86 -2.06 8.50
CA THR A 155 -7.56 -1.49 8.88
C THR A 155 -7.50 0.01 8.61
N LEU A 156 -8.02 0.47 7.46
CA LEU A 156 -8.15 1.91 7.17
C LEU A 156 -9.10 2.62 8.15
N ALA A 157 -10.24 2.00 8.49
CA ALA A 157 -11.23 2.55 9.41
C ALA A 157 -10.68 2.75 10.82
N GLN A 158 -9.83 1.83 11.30
CA GLN A 158 -9.11 1.96 12.56
C GLN A 158 -8.18 3.19 12.59
N ASN A 159 -7.72 3.62 11.42
CA ASN A 159 -6.92 4.83 11.23
C ASN A 159 -7.77 6.07 10.86
N ASN A 160 -9.09 6.03 11.11
CA ASN A 160 -10.05 7.10 10.79
C ASN A 160 -10.07 7.52 9.30
N ASN A 161 -9.67 6.62 8.40
CA ASN A 161 -9.83 6.85 6.98
C ASN A 161 -11.32 6.80 6.60
N CYS A 162 -11.78 7.80 5.84
CA CYS A 162 -13.19 7.96 5.49
C CYS A 162 -13.71 6.90 4.51
N LYS A 163 -12.86 6.42 3.59
CA LYS A 163 -13.22 5.28 2.74
C LYS A 163 -13.42 4.03 3.60
N GLY A 164 -12.48 3.77 4.50
CA GLY A 164 -12.56 2.63 5.43
C GLY A 164 -13.83 2.67 6.29
N LEU A 165 -14.08 3.81 6.95
CA LEU A 165 -15.26 3.99 7.80
C LEU A 165 -16.58 3.80 7.02
N GLU A 166 -16.68 4.38 5.82
CA GLU A 166 -17.86 4.22 4.96
C GLU A 166 -18.04 2.76 4.52
N ARG A 167 -16.99 2.13 3.99
CA ARG A 167 -17.07 0.76 3.46
C ARG A 167 -17.37 -0.27 4.52
N VAL A 168 -16.74 -0.19 5.70
CA VAL A 168 -17.04 -1.10 6.81
C VAL A 168 -18.50 -0.93 7.27
N GLY A 169 -18.98 0.31 7.36
CA GLY A 169 -20.38 0.59 7.69
C GLY A 169 -21.35 -0.02 6.69
N VAL A 170 -21.08 0.14 5.39
CA VAL A 170 -21.87 -0.47 4.31
C VAL A 170 -21.84 -1.99 4.36
N TYR A 171 -20.68 -2.60 4.64
CA TYR A 171 -20.55 -4.06 4.72
C TYR A 171 -21.37 -4.63 5.88
N TYR A 172 -21.34 -3.99 7.06
CA TYR A 172 -22.21 -4.38 8.17
C TYR A 172 -23.70 -4.14 7.87
N TYR A 173 -24.05 -3.06 7.17
CA TYR A 173 -25.46 -2.75 6.88
C TYR A 173 -26.13 -3.78 5.96
N TYR A 174 -25.37 -4.35 5.01
CA TYR A 174 -25.87 -5.28 4.00
C TYR A 174 -25.37 -6.73 4.18
N GLY A 175 -24.53 -7.02 5.17
CA GLY A 175 -23.95 -8.35 5.38
C GLY A 175 -23.09 -8.85 4.21
N LYS A 176 -22.16 -8.02 3.71
CA LYS A 176 -21.31 -8.33 2.53
C LYS A 176 -19.99 -8.99 2.93
N GLY A 177 -19.37 -9.73 2.00
CA GLY A 177 -18.02 -10.27 2.18
C GLY A 177 -17.85 -11.23 3.37
N GLY A 178 -18.91 -11.94 3.77
CA GLY A 178 -18.88 -12.86 4.90
C GLY A 178 -19.14 -12.21 6.26
N VAL A 179 -19.37 -10.90 6.28
CA VAL A 179 -19.74 -10.16 7.49
C VAL A 179 -21.22 -10.39 7.79
N ILE A 180 -21.54 -10.71 9.05
CA ILE A 180 -22.93 -10.82 9.50
C ILE A 180 -23.57 -9.43 9.47
N GLU A 181 -24.79 -9.33 8.94
CA GLU A 181 -25.53 -8.08 8.94
C GLU A 181 -25.72 -7.57 10.38
N ASP A 182 -25.22 -6.38 10.68
CA ASP A 182 -25.41 -5.68 11.95
C ASP A 182 -25.69 -4.21 11.68
N LYS A 183 -26.98 -3.90 11.50
CA LYS A 183 -27.43 -2.54 11.24
C LYS A 183 -27.11 -1.59 12.39
N LYS A 184 -27.07 -2.06 13.65
CA LYS A 184 -26.75 -1.19 14.79
C LYS A 184 -25.28 -0.79 14.77
N ALA A 185 -24.37 -1.75 14.56
CA ALA A 185 -22.95 -1.46 14.39
C ALA A 185 -22.69 -0.57 13.18
N ALA A 186 -23.34 -0.85 12.05
CA ALA A 186 -23.28 -0.03 10.85
C ALA A 186 -23.68 1.43 11.11
N MET A 187 -24.85 1.66 11.73
CA MET A 187 -25.34 3.00 12.02
C MET A 187 -24.44 3.75 12.98
N SER A 188 -23.93 3.09 14.02
CA SER A 188 -22.97 3.69 14.95
C SER A 188 -21.70 4.15 14.24
N LEU A 189 -21.14 3.29 13.39
CA LEU A 189 -19.92 3.59 12.64
C LEU A 189 -20.14 4.70 11.61
N LEU A 190 -21.25 4.68 10.88
CA LEU A 190 -21.59 5.70 9.88
C LEU A 190 -21.92 7.05 10.52
N LYS A 191 -22.50 7.08 11.73
CA LYS A 191 -22.67 8.31 12.54
C LYS A 191 -21.34 8.87 13.04
N LYS A 192 -20.32 8.03 13.26
CA LYS A 192 -18.94 8.50 13.48
C LYS A 192 -18.35 9.07 12.19
N ALA A 193 -18.50 8.33 11.09
CA ALA A 193 -18.00 8.72 9.77
C ALA A 193 -18.60 10.06 9.31
N SER A 194 -19.89 10.30 9.50
CA SER A 194 -20.55 11.55 9.11
C SER A 194 -19.93 12.80 9.74
N LYS A 195 -19.43 12.68 10.97
CA LYS A 195 -18.76 13.76 11.70
C LYS A 195 -17.35 14.02 11.17
N VAL A 196 -16.59 12.95 10.94
CA VAL A 196 -15.16 13.03 10.54
C VAL A 196 -15.01 13.31 9.04
N CYS A 197 -15.93 12.78 8.22
CA CYS A 197 -15.79 12.68 6.77
C CYS A 197 -16.68 13.67 6.01
N SER A 198 -17.16 14.72 6.68
CA SER A 198 -18.07 15.76 6.16
C SER A 198 -17.56 16.43 4.88
N ASN A 199 -16.24 16.50 4.71
CA ASN A 199 -15.58 17.16 3.58
C ASN A 199 -15.02 16.19 2.51
N THR A 200 -15.42 14.92 2.53
CA THR A 200 -14.92 13.89 1.61
C THR A 200 -16.00 13.43 0.63
N ILE A 201 -15.58 12.80 -0.47
CA ILE A 201 -16.50 12.22 -1.47
C ILE A 201 -17.40 11.11 -0.89
N TYR A 202 -17.06 10.55 0.27
CA TYR A 202 -17.81 9.47 0.92
C TYR A 202 -19.05 9.98 1.66
N ARG A 203 -19.16 11.31 1.87
CA ARG A 203 -20.28 11.95 2.59
C ARG A 203 -21.64 11.53 2.04
N TYR A 204 -21.80 11.52 0.72
CA TYR A 204 -23.06 11.15 0.07
C TYR A 204 -23.47 9.71 0.38
N SER A 205 -22.54 8.76 0.26
CA SER A 205 -22.82 7.34 0.56
C SER A 205 -23.18 7.15 2.04
N ILE A 206 -22.45 7.82 2.94
CA ILE A 206 -22.72 7.78 4.38
C ILE A 206 -24.14 8.28 4.66
N ASP A 207 -24.53 9.44 4.13
CA ASP A 207 -25.85 10.03 4.35
C ASP A 207 -26.98 9.18 3.78
N TYR A 208 -26.77 8.59 2.60
CA TYR A 208 -27.74 7.70 1.97
C TYR A 208 -28.06 6.47 2.83
N VAL A 209 -27.04 5.84 3.41
CA VAL A 209 -27.24 4.65 4.25
C VAL A 209 -27.85 5.03 5.60
N LEU A 210 -27.46 6.18 6.18
CA LEU A 210 -28.06 6.70 7.41
C LEU A 210 -29.56 7.00 7.23
N SER A 211 -29.95 7.68 6.14
CA SER A 211 -31.36 8.01 5.90
C SER A 211 -32.23 6.76 5.75
N LYS A 212 -31.69 5.69 5.14
CA LYS A 212 -32.37 4.39 5.03
C LYS A 212 -32.46 3.64 6.36
N GLY A 213 -31.55 3.88 7.29
CA GLY A 213 -31.56 3.29 8.63
C GLY A 213 -32.61 3.90 9.55
N ASP A 214 -32.92 5.19 9.36
CA ASP A 214 -33.90 5.94 10.16
C ASP A 214 -35.36 5.75 9.69
N GLU A 215 -35.59 5.12 8.53
CA GLU A 215 -36.93 4.78 7.99
C GLU A 215 -37.60 3.55 8.68
N LYS A 216 -37.16 3.15 9.88
CA LYS A 216 -37.65 1.95 10.58
C LYS A 216 -38.25 2.20 11.96
#